data_AF-A0A6A3R162-F1
#
_entry.id   AF-A0A6A3R162-F1
#
_cell.length_a   1.000
_cell.length_b   1.000
_cell.length_c   1.000
_cell.angle_alpha   90.00
_cell.angle_beta   90.00
_cell.angle_gamma   90.00
#
_symmetry.space_group_name_H-M   'P 1'
#
loop_
_entity.id
_entity.type
_entity.pdbx_description
1 polymer ?
#
loop_
_entity_poly.entity_id
_entity_poly.type
_entity_poly.pdbx_seq_one_letter_code
_entity_poly.pdbx_strand_id
1 'polypeptide(L)'
;MICFGMGVNNQVVLSEESNGTWLSINMAWGIAVLMGVYCSEGVGGAHLNCAVSFAHAVYGRLPWWKLPGYCVSQVVGSVAPIYIEKLIGICCRAIILIVQC
;
A
#
# COMPACT_ATOMS: atom_id res chain seq x y z
N MET A 1 -3.57 -2.30 -2.39
CA MET A 1 -2.62 -2.76 -1.36
C MET A 1 -2.24 -1.68 -0.35
N ILE A 2 -1.90 -0.45 -0.77
CA ILE A 2 -1.42 0.62 0.14
C ILE A 2 -2.44 0.92 1.26
N CYS A 3 -3.75 1.02 0.96
CA CYS A 3 -4.79 1.16 2.00
C CYS A 3 -4.71 0.04 3.05
N PHE A 4 -4.71 -1.22 2.63
CA PHE A 4 -4.69 -2.34 3.59
C PHE A 4 -3.41 -2.38 4.43
N GLY A 5 -2.26 -2.12 3.81
CA GLY A 5 -0.97 -2.12 4.52
C GLY A 5 -0.80 -0.92 5.48
N MET A 6 -1.28 0.26 5.10
CA MET A 6 -1.24 1.43 5.98
C MET A 6 -2.32 1.37 7.07
N GLY A 7 -3.51 0.86 6.75
CA GLY A 7 -4.61 0.71 7.69
C GLY A 7 -4.30 -0.22 8.85
N VAL A 8 -3.63 -1.36 8.62
CA VAL A 8 -3.17 -2.23 9.72
C VAL A 8 -2.10 -1.54 10.56
N ASN A 9 -1.20 -0.76 9.95
CA ASN A 9 -0.19 -0.01 10.69
C ASN A 9 -0.84 1.05 11.58
N ASN A 10 -1.86 1.75 11.06
CA ASN A 10 -2.64 2.72 11.83
C ASN A 10 -3.43 2.03 12.95
N GLN A 11 -4.00 0.85 12.70
CA GLN A 11 -4.69 0.06 13.72
C GLN A 11 -3.76 -0.30 14.88
N VAL A 12 -2.57 -0.81 14.60
CA VAL A 12 -1.61 -1.20 15.65
C VAL A 12 -1.10 0.03 16.43
N VAL A 13 -0.76 1.11 15.73
CA VAL A 13 -0.23 2.33 16.35
C VAL A 13 -1.29 3.08 17.17
N LEU A 14 -2.52 3.19 16.68
CA LEU A 14 -3.61 3.89 17.39
C LEU A 14 -4.16 3.08 18.56
N SER A 15 -4.03 1.75 18.51
CA SER A 15 -4.51 0.87 19.57
C SER A 15 -3.45 0.47 20.59
N GLU A 16 -2.22 1.01 20.48
CA GLU A 16 -1.08 0.66 21.35
C GLU A 16 -0.86 -0.86 21.44
N GLU A 17 -0.86 -1.53 20.28
CA GLU A 17 -0.74 -2.98 20.14
C GLU A 17 -1.87 -3.84 20.74
N SER A 18 -2.93 -3.23 21.27
CA SER A 18 -4.07 -3.99 21.85
C SER A 18 -4.91 -4.72 20.80
N ASN A 19 -5.04 -4.15 19.59
CA ASN A 19 -5.86 -4.69 18.50
C ASN A 19 -5.04 -5.24 17.33
N GLY A 20 -3.74 -5.45 17.54
CA GLY A 20 -2.85 -6.05 16.56
C GLY A 20 -1.40 -5.93 17.00
N THR A 21 -0.55 -6.86 16.56
CA THR A 21 0.87 -6.90 16.92
C THR A 21 1.71 -6.85 15.65
N TRP A 22 3.03 -6.85 15.80
CA TRP A 22 3.95 -6.93 14.66
C TRP A 22 3.63 -8.06 13.68
N LEU A 23 3.13 -9.22 14.16
CA LEU A 23 2.72 -10.33 13.29
C LEU A 23 1.51 -9.98 12.42
N SER A 24 0.52 -9.25 12.95
CA SER A 24 -0.66 -8.87 12.18
C SER A 24 -0.31 -7.90 11.05
N ILE A 25 0.65 -6.99 11.29
CA ILE A 25 1.17 -6.08 10.24
C ILE A 25 1.75 -6.89 9.08
N ASN A 26 2.65 -7.84 9.36
CA ASN A 26 3.28 -8.65 8.32
C ASN A 26 2.27 -9.49 7.54
N MET A 27 1.34 -10.14 8.23
CA MET A 27 0.27 -10.93 7.60
C MET A 27 -0.63 -10.07 6.71
N ALA A 28 -1.08 -8.92 7.22
CA ALA A 28 -1.95 -8.02 6.46
C ALA A 28 -1.24 -7.43 5.24
N TRP A 29 0.04 -7.09 5.33
CA TRP A 29 0.83 -6.67 4.16
C TRP A 29 0.95 -7.80 3.12
N GLY A 30 1.21 -9.03 3.56
CA GLY A 30 1.27 -10.21 2.67
C GLY A 30 -0.05 -10.42 1.91
N ILE A 31 -1.17 -10.39 2.63
CA ILE A 31 -2.52 -10.52 2.03
C ILE A 31 -2.82 -9.34 1.11
N ALA A 32 -2.44 -8.12 1.49
CA ALA A 32 -2.66 -6.92 0.67
C ALA A 32 -1.90 -6.98 -0.66
N VAL A 33 -0.69 -7.52 -0.68
CA VAL A 33 0.10 -7.74 -1.89
C VAL A 33 -0.54 -8.84 -2.75
N LEU A 34 -0.93 -9.96 -2.15
CA LEU A 34 -1.56 -11.08 -2.85
C LEU A 34 -2.87 -10.67 -3.54
N MET A 35 -3.72 -9.91 -2.84
CA MET A 35 -4.92 -9.30 -3.42
C MET A 35 -4.59 -8.32 -4.55
N GLY A 36 -3.54 -7.51 -4.37
CA GLY A 36 -3.07 -6.59 -5.40
C GLY A 36 -2.66 -7.32 -6.67
N VAL A 37 -1.91 -8.42 -6.54
CA VAL A 37 -1.48 -9.26 -7.66
C VAL A 37 -2.69 -9.87 -8.34
N TYR A 38 -3.57 -10.52 -7.59
CA TYR A 38 -4.76 -11.18 -8.13
C TYR A 38 -5.65 -10.21 -8.94
N CYS A 39 -5.83 -8.98 -8.48
CA CYS A 39 -6.63 -7.98 -9.20
C CYS A 39 -5.96 -7.44 -10.48
N SER A 40 -4.63 -7.46 -10.57
CA SER A 40 -3.88 -6.76 -11.64
C SER A 40 -3.10 -7.67 -12.58
N GLU A 41 -3.08 -8.98 -12.31
CA GLU A 41 -2.46 -10.01 -13.14
C GLU A 41 -3.03 -10.01 -14.56
N GLY A 42 -4.36 -9.90 -14.70
CA GLY A 42 -5.05 -9.97 -15.99
C GLY A 42 -4.88 -8.76 -16.92
N VAL A 43 -4.43 -7.60 -16.42
CA VAL A 43 -4.39 -6.35 -17.22
C VAL A 43 -2.95 -5.89 -17.50
N GLY A 44 -2.05 -6.04 -16.53
CA GLY A 44 -0.74 -5.40 -16.59
C GLY A 44 0.42 -6.24 -16.09
N GLY A 45 0.22 -7.54 -15.81
CA GLY A 45 1.24 -8.45 -15.29
C GLY A 45 1.56 -8.27 -13.80
N ALA A 46 0.70 -7.58 -13.05
CA ALA A 46 0.81 -7.40 -11.60
C ALA A 46 2.16 -6.87 -11.08
N HIS A 47 2.83 -5.97 -11.82
CA HIS A 47 4.15 -5.48 -11.42
C HIS A 47 4.10 -4.69 -10.11
N LEU A 48 3.07 -3.84 -9.95
CA LEU A 48 2.69 -3.12 -8.72
C LEU A 48 3.79 -2.35 -7.97
N ASN A 49 4.99 -2.26 -8.55
CA ASN A 49 6.19 -1.68 -8.01
C ASN A 49 7.13 -1.34 -9.17
N CYS A 50 7.68 -0.13 -9.17
CA CYS A 50 8.54 0.37 -10.24
C CYS A 50 9.85 -0.43 -10.30
N ALA A 51 10.35 -0.96 -9.18
CA ALA A 51 11.52 -1.86 -9.14
C ALA A 51 11.24 -3.20 -9.82
N VAL A 52 10.02 -3.74 -9.69
CA VAL A 52 9.61 -5.00 -10.36
C VAL A 52 9.41 -4.75 -11.86
N SER A 53 8.83 -3.60 -12.25
CA SER A 53 8.80 -3.15 -13.64
C SER A 53 10.18 -2.99 -14.24
N PHE A 54 11.14 -2.47 -13.46
CA PHE A 54 12.53 -2.36 -13.88
C PHE A 54 13.21 -3.72 -14.04
N ALA A 55 13.05 -4.63 -13.07
CA ALA A 55 13.57 -5.99 -13.19
C ALA A 55 13.02 -6.69 -14.45
N HIS A 56 11.72 -6.57 -14.72
CA HIS A 56 11.12 -7.13 -15.95
C HIS A 56 11.68 -6.49 -17.24
N ALA A 57 12.04 -5.20 -17.22
CA ALA A 57 12.69 -4.57 -18.37
C ALA A 57 14.13 -5.08 -18.57
N VAL A 58 14.88 -5.29 -17.48
CA VAL A 58 16.24 -5.88 -17.51
C VAL A 58 16.20 -7.31 -18.06
N TYR A 59 15.21 -8.13 -17.65
CA TYR A 59 15.02 -9.48 -18.16
C TYR A 59 14.34 -9.55 -19.55
N GLY A 60 14.10 -8.40 -20.21
CA GLY A 60 13.53 -8.34 -21.56
C GLY A 60 12.05 -8.72 -21.67
N ARG A 61 11.33 -8.81 -20.53
CA ARG A 61 9.89 -9.13 -20.48
C ARG A 61 9.01 -7.88 -20.61
N LEU A 62 9.58 -6.68 -20.51
CA LEU A 62 8.91 -5.40 -20.70
C LEU A 62 9.75 -4.51 -21.64
N PRO A 63 9.18 -3.91 -22.71
CA PRO A 63 9.92 -2.96 -23.52
C PRO A 63 10.26 -1.71 -22.71
N TRP A 64 11.52 -1.29 -22.75
CA TRP A 64 12.08 -0.17 -21.97
C TRP A 64 11.28 1.14 -22.10
N TRP A 65 10.64 1.38 -23.25
CA TRP A 65 9.86 2.59 -23.47
C TRP A 65 8.56 2.64 -22.66
N LYS A 66 8.02 1.49 -22.23
CA LYS A 66 6.81 1.42 -21.38
C LYS A 66 7.11 1.59 -19.90
N LEU A 67 8.37 1.42 -19.48
CA LEU A 67 8.79 1.53 -18.08
C LEU A 67 8.41 2.86 -17.41
N PRO A 68 8.67 4.05 -18.00
CA PRO A 68 8.29 5.31 -17.38
C PRO A 68 6.77 5.45 -17.20
N GLY A 69 5.97 4.96 -18.15
CA GLY A 69 4.50 4.94 -18.03
C GLY A 69 4.01 4.06 -16.87
N TYR A 70 4.63 2.88 -16.69
CA TYR A 70 4.35 2.01 -15.54
C TYR A 70 4.72 2.65 -14.21
N CYS A 71 5.89 3.30 -14.12
CA CYS A 71 6.31 3.95 -12.87
C CYS A 71 5.42 5.16 -12.52
N VAL A 72 5.03 5.99 -13.50
CA VAL A 72 4.12 7.12 -13.25
C VAL A 72 2.74 6.62 -12.79
N SER A 73 2.16 5.63 -13.49
CA SER A 73 0.86 5.08 -13.10
C SER A 73 0.86 4.44 -11.71
N GLN A 74 1.94 3.77 -11.31
CA GLN A 74 2.10 3.19 -9.98
C GLN A 74 2.23 4.27 -8.89
N VAL A 75 2.99 5.34 -9.15
CA VAL A 75 3.10 6.48 -8.23
C VAL A 75 1.75 7.18 -8.07
N VAL A 76 1.09 7.51 -9.18
CA VAL A 76 -0.25 8.15 -9.17
C VAL A 76 -1.28 7.25 -8.48
N GLY A 77 -1.24 5.94 -8.70
CA GLY A 77 -2.11 4.98 -8.01
C GLY A 77 -1.92 4.93 -6.49
N SER A 78 -0.74 5.30 -5.98
CA SER A 78 -0.46 5.34 -4.54
C SER A 78 -0.92 6.64 -3.84
N VAL A 79 -1.21 7.70 -4.60
CA VAL A 79 -1.58 9.03 -4.08
C VAL A 79 -2.89 8.95 -3.28
N ALA A 80 -3.99 8.57 -3.90
CA ALA A 80 -5.31 8.53 -3.28
C ALA A 80 -5.37 7.76 -1.93
N PRO A 81 -4.85 6.52 -1.81
CA PRO A 81 -4.89 5.79 -0.55
C PRO A 81 -4.10 6.47 0.56
N ILE A 82 -2.97 7.14 0.26
CA ILE A 82 -2.18 7.89 1.24
C ILE A 82 -2.97 9.08 1.81
N TYR A 83 -3.69 9.82 0.97
CA TYR A 83 -4.48 10.97 1.43
C TYR A 83 -5.65 10.56 2.31
N ILE A 84 -6.36 9.48 1.95
CA ILE A 84 -7.49 8.96 2.74
C ILE A 84 -7.00 8.50 4.13
N GLU A 85 -5.92 7.72 4.17
CA GLU A 85 -5.32 7.24 5.42
C GLU A 85 -4.82 8.38 6.31
N LYS A 86 -4.18 9.40 5.72
CA LYS A 86 -3.75 10.59 6.46
C LYS A 86 -4.93 11.33 7.09
N LEU A 87 -6.03 11.49 6.34
CA LEU A 87 -7.23 12.14 6.85
C LEU A 87 -7.83 11.36 8.02
N ILE A 88 -7.99 10.04 7.87
CA ILE A 88 -8.50 9.15 8.92
C ILE A 88 -7.59 9.18 10.16
N GLY A 89 -6.27 9.09 9.98
CA GLY A 89 -5.30 9.14 11.06
C GLY A 89 -5.31 10.46 11.83
N ILE A 90 -5.46 11.60 11.13
CA ILE A 90 -5.61 12.92 11.76
C ILE A 90 -6.91 12.99 12.57
N CYS A 91 -8.03 12.54 12.02
CA CYS A 91 -9.32 12.52 12.71
C CYS A 91 -9.29 11.62 13.95
N CYS A 92 -8.77 10.39 13.85
CA CYS A 92 -8.65 9.48 14.98
C CYS A 92 -7.73 10.05 16.07
N ARG A 93 -6.58 10.62 15.71
CA ARG A 93 -5.67 11.22 16.68
C ARG A 93 -6.29 12.44 17.36
N ALA A 94 -7.05 13.26 16.64
CA ALA A 94 -7.79 14.38 17.22
C ALA A 94 -8.87 13.91 18.21
N ILE A 95 -9.60 12.85 17.89
CA ILE A 95 -10.63 12.28 18.79
C ILE A 95 -9.98 11.71 20.07
N ILE A 96 -8.89 10.96 19.95
CA ILE A 96 -8.18 10.41 21.12
C ILE A 96 -7.71 11.55 22.04
N LEU A 97 -7.16 12.63 21.48
CA LEU A 97 -6.74 13.80 22.26
C LEU A 97 -7.91 14.52 22.95
N ILE A 98 -9.10 14.56 22.33
CA ILE A 98 -10.30 15.15 22.92
C ILE A 98 -10.86 14.28 24.05
N VAL A 99 -10.84 12.95 23.90
CA VAL A 99 -11.37 12.01 24.93
C VAL A 99 -10.42 11.86 26.12
N GLN A 100 -9.13 12.21 25.96
CA GLN A 100 -8.15 12.24 27.05
C GLN A 100 -8.01 13.61 27.74
N CYS A 101 -8.83 14.61 27.39
CA CYS A 101 -9.02 15.85 28.15
C CYS A 101 -10.31 15.77 28.98
#